data_AF-A0A6A4CQH4-F1
#
_entry.id   AF-A0A6A4CQH4-F1
#
_cell.length_a   1.000
_cell.length_b   1.000
_cell.length_c   1.000
_cell.angle_alpha   90.00
_cell.angle_beta   90.00
_cell.angle_gamma   90.00
#
_symmetry.space_group_name_H-M   'P 1'
#
loop_
_entity.id
_entity.type
_entity.pdbx_description
1 polymer ?
#
loop_
_entity_poly.entity_id
_entity_poly.type
_entity_poly.pdbx_seq_one_letter_code
_entity_poly.pdbx_strand_id
1 'polypeptide(L)'
;MKENGGHPMIYGTDSVHGNVLVMETVFFGQQIDGAAAFNHDLLYEQDLITARNTLATGIPWIFDPVLNIMHNPSVRQPVAW
;
A
#
# COMPACT_ATOMS: atom_id res chain seq x y z
N MET A 1 7.62 -10.01 25.02
CA MET A 1 7.71 -8.71 25.73
C MET A 1 8.95 -8.59 26.60
N LYS A 2 9.29 -9.58 27.45
CA LYS A 2 10.55 -9.53 28.26
C LYS A 2 11.84 -9.55 27.43
N GLU A 3 11.87 -10.23 26.29
CA GLU A 3 13.08 -10.34 25.44
C GLU A 3 13.44 -9.05 24.68
N ASN A 4 12.47 -8.17 24.40
CA ASN A 4 12.68 -6.92 23.65
C ASN A 4 12.49 -5.67 24.53
N GLY A 5 12.67 -5.80 25.85
CA GLY A 5 12.58 -4.65 26.78
C GLY A 5 11.23 -3.92 26.80
N GLY A 6 10.14 -4.54 26.33
CA GLY A 6 8.84 -3.88 26.19
C GLY A 6 8.67 -3.00 24.95
N HIS A 7 9.65 -2.96 24.04
CA HIS A 7 9.50 -2.24 22.77
C HIS A 7 8.48 -2.97 21.86
N PRO A 8 7.45 -2.26 21.36
CA PRO A 8 6.46 -2.86 20.48
C PRO A 8 7.07 -3.11 19.09
N MET A 9 6.63 -4.20 18.46
CA MET A 9 6.93 -4.45 17.05
C MET A 9 5.96 -3.64 16.18
N ILE A 10 6.46 -3.18 15.04
CA ILE A 10 5.62 -2.68 13.95
C ILE A 10 5.47 -3.79 12.91
N TYR A 11 4.25 -4.02 12.43
CA TYR A 11 3.99 -4.92 11.31
C TYR A 11 3.62 -4.07 10.10
N GLY A 12 4.16 -4.43 8.94
CA GLY A 12 3.88 -3.75 7.68
C GLY A 12 3.26 -4.69 6.66
N THR A 13 2.47 -4.14 5.73
CA THR A 13 1.84 -4.91 4.66
C THR A 13 1.74 -4.12 3.35
N ASP A 14 1.67 -4.85 2.23
CA ASP A 14 1.47 -4.31 0.89
C ASP A 14 0.00 -3.97 0.66
N SER A 15 -0.46 -2.83 1.21
CA SER A 15 -1.77 -2.24 0.90
C SER A 15 -1.65 -1.17 -0.19
N VAL A 16 -1.21 -1.55 -1.40
CA VAL A 16 -0.76 -0.61 -2.45
C VAL A 16 -1.86 -0.11 -3.40
N HIS A 17 -3.02 -0.76 -3.42
CA HIS A 17 -4.20 -0.31 -4.16
C HIS A 17 -5.48 -0.69 -3.40
N GLY A 18 -5.49 -0.36 -2.11
CA GLY A 18 -6.39 -0.91 -1.10
C GLY A 18 -5.67 -1.96 -0.24
N ASN A 19 -6.36 -2.47 0.79
CA ASN A 19 -5.82 -3.52 1.68
C ASN A 19 -6.00 -4.92 1.06
N VAL A 20 -5.36 -5.11 -0.10
CA VAL A 20 -5.62 -6.20 -1.05
C VAL A 20 -5.26 -7.60 -0.56
N LEU A 21 -4.43 -7.69 0.47
CA LEU A 21 -4.04 -8.97 1.09
C LEU A 21 -5.03 -9.44 2.16
N VAL A 22 -6.09 -8.66 2.42
CA VAL A 22 -7.14 -9.02 3.38
C VAL A 22 -8.48 -9.15 2.66
N MET A 23 -9.27 -10.14 3.08
CA MET A 23 -10.61 -10.39 2.54
C MET A 23 -11.57 -9.26 2.89
N GLU A 24 -12.61 -9.11 2.07
CA GLU A 24 -13.70 -8.13 2.28
C GLU A 24 -13.24 -6.66 2.30
N THR A 25 -12.09 -6.37 1.70
CA THR A 25 -11.57 -5.02 1.52
C THR A 25 -11.89 -4.46 0.14
N VAL A 26 -11.77 -3.14 0.01
CA VAL A 26 -11.92 -2.45 -1.27
C VAL A 26 -10.65 -2.60 -2.10
N PHE A 27 -10.83 -2.91 -3.39
CA PHE A 27 -9.78 -2.93 -4.40
C PHE A 27 -9.92 -1.68 -5.26
N PHE A 28 -8.89 -0.84 -5.27
CA PHE A 28 -8.80 0.32 -6.14
C PHE A 28 -8.03 -0.02 -7.43
N GLY A 29 -8.09 0.89 -8.40
CA GLY A 29 -7.22 0.84 -9.57
C GLY A 29 -5.75 0.90 -9.16
N GLN A 30 -4.87 0.37 -10.02
CA GLN A 30 -3.44 0.44 -9.78
C GLN A 30 -2.97 1.90 -9.85
N GLN A 31 -1.78 2.21 -9.34
CA GLN A 31 -1.29 3.60 -9.29
C GLN A 31 -1.24 4.30 -10.67
N ILE A 32 -1.04 3.55 -11.75
CA ILE A 32 -1.12 4.09 -13.12
C ILE A 32 -2.53 4.57 -13.48
N ASP A 33 -3.58 3.90 -13.00
CA ASP A 33 -4.97 4.29 -13.21
C ASP A 33 -5.28 5.58 -12.43
N GLY A 34 -4.80 5.66 -11.19
CA GLY A 34 -4.90 6.86 -10.36
C GLY A 34 -4.18 8.06 -10.97
N ALA A 35 -2.98 7.86 -11.53
CA ALA A 35 -2.25 8.89 -12.26
C ALA A 35 -3.00 9.33 -13.54
N ALA A 36 -3.58 8.39 -14.28
CA ALA A 36 -4.37 8.68 -15.47
C ALA A 36 -5.62 9.53 -15.21
N ALA A 37 -6.12 9.55 -13.96
CA ALA A 37 -7.24 10.41 -13.56
C ALA A 37 -6.84 11.89 -13.40
N PHE A 38 -5.55 12.22 -13.27
CA PHE A 38 -5.04 13.58 -13.02
C PHE A 38 -5.77 14.29 -11.86
N ASN A 39 -6.13 13.55 -10.81
CA ASN A 39 -6.93 14.03 -9.69
C ASN A 39 -6.29 13.64 -8.35
N HIS A 40 -5.62 14.58 -7.70
CA HIS A 40 -4.95 14.34 -6.43
C HIS A 40 -5.93 14.13 -5.27
N ASP A 41 -7.08 14.81 -5.29
CA ASP A 41 -8.09 14.66 -4.22
C ASP A 41 -8.65 13.24 -4.24
N LEU A 42 -8.85 12.65 -5.43
CA LEU A 42 -9.27 11.26 -5.58
C LEU A 42 -8.26 10.28 -4.95
N LEU A 43 -6.96 10.47 -5.22
CA LEU A 43 -5.90 9.63 -4.65
C LEU A 43 -5.81 9.78 -3.13
N TYR A 44 -5.94 11.00 -2.62
CA TYR A 44 -5.96 11.26 -1.19
C TYR A 44 -7.11 10.51 -0.48
N GLU A 45 -8.32 10.57 -1.03
CA GLU A 45 -9.48 9.85 -0.48
C GLU A 45 -9.31 8.32 -0.56
N GLN A 46 -8.74 7.81 -1.66
CA GLN A 46 -8.38 6.40 -1.81
C GLN A 46 -7.41 5.94 -0.70
N ASP A 47 -6.39 6.74 -0.42
CA ASP A 47 -5.36 6.42 0.58
C ASP A 47 -5.91 6.52 2.01
N LEU A 48 -6.83 7.45 2.27
CA LEU A 48 -7.55 7.51 3.56
C LEU A 48 -8.35 6.23 3.81
N ILE A 49 -9.06 5.72 2.81
CA ILE A 49 -9.81 4.47 2.90
C ILE A 49 -8.85 3.28 3.09
N THR A 50 -7.75 3.26 2.34
CA THR A 50 -6.71 2.24 2.45
C THR A 50 -6.11 2.21 3.85
N ALA A 51 -5.68 3.36 4.38
CA ALA A 51 -5.16 3.51 5.74
C ALA A 51 -6.13 3.01 6.80
N ARG A 52 -7.42 3.38 6.68
CA ARG A 52 -8.46 2.91 7.58
C ARG A 52 -8.63 1.38 7.53
N ASN A 53 -8.67 0.80 6.33
CA ASN A 53 -8.85 -0.64 6.15
C ASN A 53 -7.64 -1.44 6.66
N THR A 54 -6.42 -0.95 6.44
CA THR A 54 -5.20 -1.61 6.95
C THR A 54 -5.10 -1.51 8.47
N LEU A 55 -5.46 -0.35 9.04
CA LEU A 55 -5.50 -0.19 10.50
C LEU A 55 -6.58 -1.07 11.15
N ALA A 56 -7.73 -1.25 10.49
CA ALA A 56 -8.80 -2.14 10.96
C ALA A 56 -8.35 -3.60 11.08
N THR A 57 -7.31 -4.01 10.35
CA THR A 57 -6.71 -5.35 10.43
C THR A 57 -5.57 -5.44 11.45
N GLY A 58 -5.35 -4.38 12.23
CA GLY A 58 -4.30 -4.32 13.26
C GLY A 58 -2.90 -4.05 12.70
N ILE A 59 -2.79 -3.62 11.44
CA ILE A 59 -1.50 -3.38 10.77
C ILE A 59 -1.25 -1.87 10.68
N PRO A 60 -0.25 -1.33 11.40
CA PRO A 60 -0.05 0.12 11.50
C PRO A 60 0.85 0.71 10.40
N TRP A 61 1.44 -0.10 9.52
CA TRP A 61 2.37 0.36 8.49
C TRP A 61 2.02 -0.20 7.11
N ILE A 62 1.97 0.68 6.12
CA ILE A 62 1.67 0.37 4.72
C ILE A 62 2.94 0.58 3.88
N PHE A 63 3.21 -0.34 2.96
CA PHE A 63 4.31 -0.26 2.00
C PHE A 63 3.92 0.44 0.69
N ASP A 64 3.38 1.65 0.81
CA ASP A 64 2.90 2.50 -0.29
C ASP A 64 3.27 3.97 0.03
N PRO A 65 3.50 4.88 -0.95
CA PRO A 65 3.37 4.75 -2.41
C PRO A 65 4.53 4.06 -3.14
N VAL A 66 4.23 3.42 -4.28
CA VAL A 66 5.23 2.86 -5.22
C VAL A 66 5.62 3.92 -6.25
N LEU A 67 6.56 4.78 -5.91
CA LEU A 67 6.96 5.93 -6.74
C LEU A 67 7.89 5.59 -7.92
N ASN A 68 7.83 4.37 -8.44
CA ASN A 68 8.71 3.98 -9.53
C ASN A 68 8.28 4.62 -10.87
N ILE A 69 9.25 5.09 -11.65
CA ILE A 69 9.01 5.65 -12.99
C ILE A 69 9.35 4.57 -14.02
N MET A 70 8.31 3.95 -14.60
CA MET A 70 8.46 2.89 -15.59
C MET A 70 8.86 3.47 -16.96
N HIS A 71 10.09 3.18 -17.40
CA HIS A 71 10.60 3.63 -18.72
C HIS A 71 10.36 2.63 -19.85
N ASN A 72 10.14 1.35 -19.54
CA ASN A 72 9.93 0.31 -20.54
C ASN A 72 8.89 -0.72 -20.05
N PRO A 73 7.69 -0.78 -20.66
CA PRO A 73 6.60 -1.65 -20.22
C PRO A 73 6.93 -3.15 -20.30
N SER A 74 7.91 -3.52 -21.12
CA SER A 74 8.32 -4.92 -21.32
C SER A 74 9.32 -5.42 -20.29
N VAL A 75 9.82 -4.55 -19.40
CA VAL A 75 10.73 -4.98 -18.33
C VAL A 75 9.97 -5.90 -17.38
N ARG A 76 10.31 -7.19 -17.42
CA ARG A 76 10.17 -8.03 -16.23
C ARG A 76 11.13 -7.46 -15.21
N GLN A 77 10.60 -6.96 -14.10
CA GLN A 77 11.41 -6.61 -12.93
C GLN A 77 12.38 -7.78 -12.70
N PRO A 78 13.70 -7.61 -12.83
CA PRO A 78 14.60 -8.58 -12.23
C PRO A 78 14.23 -8.57 -10.75
N VAL A 79 13.96 -9.75 -10.18
CA VAL A 79 13.81 -9.90 -8.73
C VAL A 79 15.14 -9.46 -8.11
N ALA A 80 15.23 -8.18 -7.78
CA ALA A 80 16.30 -7.60 -7.01
C ALA A 80 15.82 -7.60 -5.56
N TRP A 81 16.05 -8.75 -4.93
CA TRP A 81 16.31 -8.84 -3.49
C TRP A 81 17.68 -9.51 -3.35
#